data_AF-A0A536BKI7-F1
#
_entry.id   AF-A0A536BKI7-F1
#
_cell.length_a   1.000
_cell.length_b   1.000
_cell.length_c   1.000
_cell.angle_alpha   90.00
_cell.angle_beta   90.00
_cell.angle_gamma   90.00
#
_symmetry.space_group_name_H-M   'P 1'
#
loop_
_entity.id
_entity.type
_entity.pdbx_description
1 polymer ?
#
loop_
_entity_poly.entity_id
_entity_poly.type
_entity_poly.pdbx_seq_one_letter_code
_entity_poly.pdbx_strand_id
1 'polypeptide(L)' 'MARVDPERIRNVALLGHSHDGKTSLAEAMLYAGGAVDRLGRPDAGTTTFDFEPEEIKRKI' A
#
# COMPACT_ATOMS: atom_id res chain seq x y z
N MET A 1 2.61 19.58 13.25
CA MET A 1 3.12 18.92 12.02
C MET A 1 4.63 19.09 12.00
N ALA A 2 5.40 18.00 11.93
CA ALA A 2 6.87 18.10 11.92
C ALA A 2 7.33 18.88 10.67
N ARG A 3 8.31 19.78 10.81
CA ARG A 3 9.00 20.36 9.65
C ARG A 3 9.87 19.27 9.03
N VAL A 4 9.57 18.90 7.80
CA VAL A 4 10.36 17.93 7.02
C VAL A 4 11.10 18.71 5.94
N ASP A 5 12.42 18.57 5.88
CA ASP A 5 13.19 19.18 4.80
C ASP A 5 12.72 18.63 3.45
N PRO A 6 12.44 19.48 2.44
CA PRO A 6 11.95 19.02 1.13
C PRO A 6 12.86 17.95 0.50
N GLU A 7 14.17 18.05 0.71
CA GLU A 7 15.18 17.09 0.24
C GLU A 7 15.04 15.69 0.84
N ARG A 8 14.25 15.52 1.91
CA ARG A 8 13.96 14.24 2.56
C ARG A 8 12.64 13.62 2.11
N ILE A 9 11.83 14.33 1.31
CA ILE A 9 10.56 13.82 0.78
C ILE A 9 10.85 12.95 -0.46
N ARG A 10 10.18 11.81 -0.58
CA ARG A 10 10.26 10.93 -1.75
C ARG A 10 8.85 10.68 -2.28
N ASN A 11 8.61 11.06 -3.53
CA ASN A 11 7.39 10.71 -4.25
C ASN A 11 7.68 9.47 -5.10
N VAL A 12 6.96 8.38 -4.85
CA VAL A 12 7.19 7.08 -5.51
C VAL A 12 5.87 6.57 -6.06
N ALA A 13 5.89 6.05 -7.28
CA ALA A 13 4.78 5.33 -7.89
C ALA A 13 5.15 3.84 -8.00
N LEU A 14 4.26 2.95 -7.55
CA LEU A 14 4.41 1.50 -7.73
C LEU A 14 3.67 1.09 -9.00
N LEU A 15 4.40 0.57 -9.98
CA LEU A 15 3.90 0.17 -11.30
C LEU A 15 4.26 -1.28 -11.59
N GLY A 16 3.48 -1.94 -12.44
CA GLY A 16 3.61 -3.37 -12.74
C GLY A 16 2.27 -3.98 -13.18
N HIS A 17 2.34 -5.15 -13.80
CA HIS A 17 1.17 -5.90 -14.26
C HIS A 17 0.29 -6.36 -13.09
N SER A 18 -0.95 -6.77 -13.39
CA SER A 18 -1.84 -7.35 -12.39
C SER A 18 -1.18 -8.56 -11.73
N HIS A 19 -1.34 -8.71 -10.40
CA HIS A 19 -0.68 -9.73 -9.58
C HIS A 19 0.85 -9.63 -9.40
N ASP A 20 1.53 -8.57 -9.88
CA ASP A 20 2.98 -8.36 -9.60
C ASP A 20 3.28 -8.01 -8.13
N GLY A 21 2.27 -7.99 -7.25
CA GLY A 21 2.44 -7.74 -5.82
C GLY A 21 2.54 -6.27 -5.43
N LYS A 22 2.09 -5.34 -6.29
CA LYS A 22 2.08 -3.89 -6.02
C LYS A 22 1.35 -3.55 -4.71
N THR A 23 0.12 -4.04 -4.56
CA THR A 23 -0.72 -3.84 -3.38
C THR A 23 -0.05 -4.42 -2.13
N SER A 24 0.49 -5.64 -2.22
CA SER A 24 1.22 -6.29 -1.12
C SER A 24 2.47 -5.53 -0.70
N LEU A 25 3.24 -4.99 -1.64
CA LEU A 25 4.43 -4.19 -1.35
C LEU A 25 4.05 -2.87 -0.66
N ALA A 26 3.05 -2.16 -1.19
CA ALA A 26 2.55 -0.94 -0.58
C ALA A 26 2.13 -1.18 0.87
N GLU A 27 1.46 -2.31 1.13
CA GLU A 27 1.03 -2.68 2.47
C GLU A 27 2.16 -3.01 3.43
N ALA A 28 3.19 -3.70 2.92
CA ALA A 28 4.41 -3.94 3.68
C ALA A 28 5.13 -2.62 4.03
N MET A 29 5.13 -1.62 3.14
CA MET A 29 5.72 -0.31 3.41
C MET A 29 4.96 0.44 4.52
N LEU A 30 3.62 0.40 4.51
CA LEU A 30 2.81 1.03 5.57
C LEU A 30 3.05 0.34 6.92
N TYR A 31 3.09 -0.99 6.94
CA TYR A 31 3.36 -1.75 8.17
C TYR A 31 4.78 -1.49 8.70
N ALA A 32 5.81 -1.57 7.84
CA ALA A 32 7.19 -1.31 8.24
C ALA A 32 7.43 0.13 8.69
N GLY A 33 6.69 1.09 8.14
CA GLY A 33 6.70 2.50 8.54
C GLY A 33 5.88 2.80 9.81
N GLY A 34 5.19 1.80 10.38
CA GLY A 34 4.34 1.97 11.56
C GLY A 34 3.07 2.78 11.31
N ALA A 35 2.64 2.91 10.05
CA ALA A 35 1.40 3.60 9.68
C ALA A 35 0.16 2.73 9.92
N VAL A 36 0.34 1.40 9.93
CA VAL A 36 -0.70 0.41 10.25
C VAL A 36 -0.15 -0.65 11.20
N ASP A 37 -1.00 -1.16 12.10
CA ASP A 37 -0.59 -2.11 13.15
C ASP A 37 -0.53 -3.57 12.69
N ARG A 38 -1.08 -3.87 11.50
CA ARG A 38 -1.18 -5.21 10.94
C ARG A 38 -0.87 -5.18 9.45
N LEU A 39 -0.09 -6.16 9.00
CA LEU A 39 0.11 -6.42 7.58
C LEU A 39 -1.15 -7.02 6.94
N GLY A 40 -1.82 -6.25 6.07
CA GLY A 40 -2.98 -6.70 5.30
C GLY A 40 -2.62 -7.69 4.18
N ARG A 41 -3.63 -8.40 3.65
CA ARG A 41 -3.48 -9.32 2.51
C ARG A 41 -4.59 -9.09 1.48
N PRO A 42 -4.25 -8.95 0.17
CA PRO A 42 -5.24 -8.77 -0.90
C PRO A 42 -6.27 -9.89 -0.96
N ASP A 43 -5.84 -11.15 -0.86
CA ASP A 43 -6.72 -12.32 -0.92
C ASP A 43 -7.78 -12.36 0.19
N ALA A 44 -7.45 -11.75 1.34
CA ALA A 44 -8.32 -11.63 2.49
C ALA A 44 -9.16 -10.34 2.48
N GLY A 45 -8.93 -9.44 1.51
CA GLY A 45 -9.59 -8.13 1.43
C GLY A 45 -9.34 -7.25 2.65
N THR A 46 -8.17 -7.39 3.28
CA THR A 46 -7.83 -6.65 4.50
C THR A 46 -6.70 -5.64 4.29
N THR A 47 -6.41 -5.30 3.05
CA THR A 47 -5.44 -4.24 2.72
C THR A 47 -6.09 -2.87 2.96
N THR A 48 -5.27 -1.87 3.23
CA THR A 48 -5.63 -0.46 3.27
C THR A 48 -5.81 0.11 1.85
N PHE A 49 -5.27 -0.55 0.83
CA PHE A 49 -5.35 -0.09 -0.57
C PHE A 49 -6.58 -0.59 -1.34
N ASP A 50 -7.26 -1.65 -0.91
CA ASP A 50 -8.48 -2.18 -1.56
C ASP A 50 -9.74 -1.39 -1.17
N PHE A 51 -9.81 -0.10 -1.51
CA PHE A 51 -10.99 0.74 -1.18
C PHE A 51 -12.03 0.78 -2.30
N GLU A 52 -11.63 0.55 -3.54
CA GLU A 52 -12.55 0.62 -4.67
C GLU A 52 -13.33 -0.72 -4.82
N PRO A 53 -14.65 -0.71 -5.08
CA PRO A 53 -15.44 -1.94 -5.20
C PRO A 53 -14.90 -2.94 -6.23
N GLU A 54 -14.25 -2.45 -7.29
CA GLU A 54 -13.67 -3.29 -8.32
C GLU A 54 -12.38 -4.00 -7.86
N GLU A 55 -11.58 -3.37 -7.00
CA GLU A 55 -10.37 -3.97 -6.41
C GLU A 55 -10.75 -5.12 -5.48
N ILE A 56 -11.73 -4.88 -4.59
CA ILE A 56 -12.30 -5.89 -3.68
C ILE A 56 -12.86 -7.09 -4.46
N LYS A 57 -13.56 -6.83 -5.58
CA LYS A 57 -14.14 -7.87 -6.42
C LYS A 57 -13.08 -8.72 -7.12
N ARG A 58 -12.00 -8.09 -7.59
CA ARG A 58 -10.95 -8.77 -8.35
C ARG A 58 -9.89 -9.43 -7.47
N LYS A 59 -9.78 -9.03 -6.19
CA LYS A 59 -8.81 -9.56 -5.22
C LYS A 59 -7.36 -9.51 -5.72
N ILE A 60 -6.95 -8.35 -6.26
CA ILE A 60 -5.65 -8.14 -6.93
C ILE A 60 -4.82 -7.04 -6.29
#